data_AF-I3WY54-F1
#
_entry.id   AF-I3WY54-F1
#
_cell.length_a   1.000
_cell.length_b   1.000
_cell.length_c   1.000
_cell.angle_alpha   90.00
_cell.angle_beta   90.00
_cell.angle_gamma   90.00
#
_symmetry.space_group_name_H-M   'P 1'
#
loop_
_entity.id
_entity.type
_entity.pdbx_description
1 polymer ?
#
loop_
_entity_poly.entity_id
_entity_poly.type
_entity_poly.pdbx_seq_one_letter_code
_entity_poly.pdbx_strand_id
1 'polypeptide(L)'
;QETFYINNELLMRSQTSPMQARTMEKHDFSKGPLKMISPGVVYRRDDDDATHSHQFHQMEGLVIDKHITMADLKGTLLAMCQHVFGADRTIRLRPSYFPF
;
A
#
# COMPACT_ATOMS: atom_id res chain seq x y z
N GLN A 1 -0.39 2.75 -15.07
CA GLN A 1 -1.38 3.59 -14.38
C GLN A 1 -1.45 4.90 -15.13
N GLU A 2 -2.64 5.44 -15.34
CA GLU A 2 -2.80 6.79 -15.87
C GLU A 2 -2.60 7.82 -14.75
N THR A 3 -1.73 8.81 -15.00
CA THR A 3 -1.23 9.71 -13.97
C THR A 3 -1.44 11.17 -14.39
N PHE A 4 -1.72 12.04 -13.42
CA PHE A 4 -1.72 13.49 -13.64
C PHE A 4 -0.30 14.04 -13.54
N TYR A 5 0.21 14.56 -14.65
CA TYR A 5 1.48 15.27 -14.70
C TYR A 5 1.26 16.77 -14.46
N ILE A 6 2.06 17.35 -13.59
CA ILE A 6 2.13 18.80 -13.39
C ILE A 6 3.07 19.40 -14.45
N ASN A 7 4.17 18.71 -14.73
CA ASN A 7 5.12 19.00 -15.81
C ASN A 7 5.87 17.70 -16.18
N ASN A 8 6.96 17.80 -16.95
CA ASN A 8 7.73 16.63 -17.42
C ASN A 8 8.43 15.83 -16.30
N GLU A 9 8.56 16.39 -15.09
CA GLU A 9 9.31 15.80 -13.97
C GLU A 9 8.41 15.50 -12.76
N LEU A 10 7.35 16.29 -12.58
CA LEU A 10 6.47 16.24 -11.42
C LEU A 10 5.11 15.68 -11.79
N LEU A 11 4.64 14.77 -10.95
CA LEU A 11 3.34 14.13 -11.06
C LEU A 11 2.64 14.07 -9.71
N MET A 12 1.32 13.97 -9.75
CA MET A 12 0.51 13.64 -8.59
C MET A 12 0.60 12.13 -8.35
N ARG A 13 0.94 11.73 -7.12
CA ARG A 13 1.15 10.30 -6.81
C ARG A 13 -0.12 9.47 -7.10
N SER A 14 0.05 8.38 -7.84
CA SER A 14 -1.03 7.45 -8.20
C SER A 14 -1.28 6.35 -7.18
N GLN A 15 -0.33 6.20 -6.24
CA GLN A 15 -0.35 5.27 -5.13
C GLN A 15 0.49 5.80 -3.96
N THR A 16 0.35 5.20 -2.79
CA THR A 16 1.13 5.55 -1.60
C THR A 16 2.50 4.88 -1.54
N SER A 17 2.79 3.94 -2.46
CA SER A 17 4.07 3.20 -2.55
C SER A 17 5.34 4.06 -2.64
N PRO A 18 5.37 5.26 -3.26
CA PRO A 18 6.57 6.10 -3.23
C PRO A 18 7.04 6.44 -1.81
N MET A 19 6.13 6.40 -0.82
CA MET A 19 6.53 6.58 0.58
C MET A 19 7.31 5.39 1.13
N GLN A 20 7.10 4.18 0.60
CA GLN A 20 7.85 3.00 1.00
C GLN A 20 9.34 3.17 0.69
N ALA A 21 9.68 3.53 -0.56
CA ALA A 21 11.07 3.81 -0.96
C ALA A 21 11.70 4.95 -0.14
N ARG A 22 10.98 6.07 0.03
CA ARG A 22 11.46 7.23 0.82
C ARG A 22 11.68 6.88 2.30
N THR A 23 10.86 6.00 2.87
CA THR A 23 11.06 5.53 4.25
C THR A 23 12.24 4.58 4.32
N MET A 24 12.38 3.65 3.36
CA MET A 24 13.51 2.73 3.29
C MET A 24 14.86 3.47 3.18
N GLU A 25 14.96 4.51 2.35
CA GLU A 25 16.18 5.34 2.21
C GLU A 25 16.64 5.99 3.53
N LYS A 26 15.69 6.28 4.42
CA LYS A 26 15.96 6.96 5.70
C LYS A 26 16.06 6.00 6.88
N HIS A 27 15.65 4.74 6.71
CA HIS A 27 15.57 3.78 7.80
C HIS A 27 16.95 3.22 8.12
N ASP A 28 17.30 3.24 9.40
CA ASP A 28 18.51 2.62 9.92
C ASP A 28 18.21 1.18 10.37
N PHE A 29 18.55 0.20 9.52
CA PHE A 29 18.31 -1.22 9.80
C PHE A 29 19.13 -1.79 10.97
N SER A 30 20.10 -1.05 11.51
CA SER A 30 20.75 -1.44 12.79
C SER A 30 19.82 -1.28 13.99
N LYS A 31 18.79 -0.43 13.87
CA LYS A 31 17.78 -0.18 14.91
C LYS A 31 16.62 -1.18 14.88
N GLY A 32 16.67 -2.16 13.98
CA GLY A 32 15.68 -3.22 13.85
C GLY A 32 14.81 -3.11 12.59
N PRO A 33 13.71 -3.88 12.52
CA PRO A 33 12.89 -3.98 11.34
C PRO A 33 12.19 -2.69 10.97
N LEU A 34 11.98 -2.49 9.67
CA LEU A 34 11.09 -1.46 9.18
C LEU A 34 9.67 -1.99 9.17
N LYS A 35 8.77 -1.34 9.91
CA LYS A 35 7.32 -1.61 9.89
C LYS A 35 6.61 -0.27 9.72
N MET A 36 5.87 -0.08 8.63
CA MET A 36 5.21 1.19 8.34
C MET A 36 3.84 1.00 7.72
N ILE A 37 2.99 2.00 7.94
CA ILE A 37 1.72 2.20 7.26
C ILE A 37 1.76 3.60 6.62
N SER A 38 1.28 3.72 5.40
CA SER A 38 1.25 4.96 4.61
C SER A 38 -0.18 5.24 4.16
N PRO A 39 -0.99 5.93 4.98
CA PRO A 39 -2.28 6.44 4.55
C PRO A 39 -2.09 7.74 3.74
N GLY A 40 -2.91 7.95 2.72
CA GLY A 40 -2.89 9.22 2.01
C GLY A 40 -3.82 9.32 0.82
N VAL A 41 -4.05 10.56 0.38
CA VAL A 41 -4.74 10.88 -0.86
C VAL A 41 -3.87 10.51 -2.06
N VAL A 42 -4.45 9.87 -3.06
CA VAL A 42 -3.82 9.49 -4.33
C VAL A 42 -4.73 9.91 -5.49
N TYR A 43 -4.14 10.00 -6.68
CA TYR A 43 -4.81 10.54 -7.86
C TYR A 43 -4.65 9.62 -9.06
N ARG A 44 -5.75 9.33 -9.76
CA ARG A 44 -5.73 8.59 -11.02
C ARG A 44 -6.60 9.30 -12.03
N ARG A 45 -6.21 9.23 -13.30
CA ARG A 45 -6.99 9.81 -14.38
C ARG A 45 -8.14 8.87 -14.76
N ASP A 46 -8.98 8.57 -13.78
CA ASP A 46 -10.22 7.82 -13.97
C ASP A 46 -11.35 8.85 -14.15
N ASP A 47 -12.29 8.58 -15.06
CA ASP A 47 -13.48 9.42 -15.20
C ASP A 47 -14.39 9.22 -13.97
N ASP A 48 -14.88 10.31 -13.41
CA ASP A 48 -15.72 10.25 -12.21
C ASP A 48 -17.09 9.62 -12.53
N ASP A 49 -17.43 8.57 -11.77
CA ASP A 49 -18.74 7.91 -11.81
C ASP A 49 -19.17 7.48 -10.40
N ALA A 50 -20.24 6.68 -10.28
CA ALA A 50 -20.76 6.25 -8.98
C ALA A 50 -19.79 5.37 -8.16
N THR A 51 -18.76 4.80 -8.79
CA THR A 51 -17.80 3.86 -8.21
C THR A 51 -16.34 4.27 -8.39
N HIS A 52 -16.06 5.29 -9.22
CA HIS A 52 -14.74 5.79 -9.53
C HIS A 52 -14.63 7.28 -9.21
N SER A 53 -13.48 7.66 -8.65
CA SER A 53 -13.13 9.05 -8.37
C SER A 53 -11.68 9.25 -8.75
N HIS A 54 -11.38 10.33 -9.48
CA HIS A 54 -10.02 10.73 -9.83
C HIS A 54 -9.16 11.00 -8.58
N GLN A 55 -9.78 11.30 -7.44
CA GLN A 55 -9.14 11.48 -6.14
C GLN A 55 -9.73 10.53 -5.11
N PHE A 56 -8.89 9.72 -4.45
CA PHE A 56 -9.33 8.80 -3.41
C PHE A 56 -8.21 8.54 -2.39
N HIS A 57 -8.50 7.73 -1.37
CA HIS A 57 -7.57 7.41 -0.31
C HIS A 57 -7.04 5.99 -0.43
N GLN A 58 -5.74 5.83 -0.23
CA GLN A 58 -5.11 4.53 -0.05
C GLN A 58 -4.46 4.44 1.31
N MET A 59 -4.27 3.21 1.74
CA MET A 59 -3.44 2.85 2.87
C MET A 59 -2.61 1.64 2.46
N GLU A 60 -1.29 1.84 2.37
CA GLU A 60 -0.35 0.74 2.12
C GLU A 60 0.45 0.42 3.38
N GLY A 61 0.88 -0.83 3.51
CA GLY A 61 1.73 -1.29 4.59
C GLY A 61 2.98 -1.97 4.04
N LEU A 62 4.11 -1.77 4.73
CA LEU A 62 5.39 -2.41 4.42
C LEU A 62 6.03 -2.93 5.70
N VAL A 63 6.47 -4.19 5.66
CA VAL A 63 7.30 -4.79 6.70
C VAL A 63 8.54 -5.37 6.03
N ILE A 64 9.72 -4.92 6.49
CA ILE A 64 11.02 -5.43 6.07
C ILE A 64 11.78 -5.87 7.31
N ASP A 65 12.04 -7.17 7.39
CA ASP A 65 12.88 -7.80 8.40
C ASP A 65 13.52 -9.07 7.84
N LYS A 66 14.49 -9.62 8.56
CA LYS A 66 15.00 -10.96 8.32
C LYS A 66 13.87 -11.97 8.50
N HIS A 67 13.81 -12.95 7.59
CA HIS A 67 12.87 -14.08 7.65
C HIS A 67 11.37 -13.73 7.54
N ILE A 68 11.01 -12.54 7.06
CA ILE A 68 9.60 -12.25 6.69
C ILE A 68 9.17 -13.15 5.53
N THR A 69 7.99 -13.71 5.65
CA THR A 69 7.41 -14.66 4.69
C THR A 69 6.03 -14.20 4.22
N MET A 70 5.50 -14.88 3.19
CA MET A 70 4.11 -14.70 2.77
C MET A 70 3.09 -15.10 3.85
N ALA A 71 3.49 -15.94 4.83
CA ALA A 71 2.62 -16.29 5.95
C ALA A 71 2.37 -15.08 6.86
N ASP A 72 3.39 -14.23 7.07
CA ASP A 72 3.26 -13.00 7.87
C ASP A 72 2.31 -11.99 7.20
N LEU A 73 2.42 -11.84 5.88
CA LEU A 73 1.47 -11.03 5.10
C LEU A 73 0.05 -11.56 5.24
N LYS A 74 -0.15 -12.88 5.05
CA LYS A 74 -1.46 -13.52 5.20
C LYS A 74 -2.02 -13.33 6.61
N GLY A 75 -1.21 -13.55 7.64
CA GLY A 75 -1.59 -13.40 9.03
C GLY A 75 -1.99 -11.96 9.37
N THR A 76 -1.23 -10.98 8.89
CA THR A 76 -1.51 -9.55 9.10
C THR A 76 -2.83 -9.14 8.45
N LEU A 77 -3.06 -9.54 7.20
CA LEU A 77 -4.30 -9.25 6.49
C LEU A 77 -5.51 -9.93 7.15
N LEU A 78 -5.34 -11.17 7.62
CA LEU A 78 -6.40 -11.90 8.34
C LEU A 78 -6.75 -11.19 9.65
N ALA A 79 -5.74 -10.82 10.45
CA ALA A 79 -5.94 -10.10 11.71
C ALA A 79 -6.65 -8.75 11.49
N MET A 80 -6.27 -8.00 10.45
CA MET A 80 -6.95 -6.76 10.09
C MET A 80 -8.42 -7.00 9.67
N CYS A 81 -8.68 -7.97 8.80
CA CYS A 81 -10.05 -8.31 8.40
C CYS A 81 -10.91 -8.75 9.59
N GLN A 82 -10.36 -9.54 10.52
CA GLN A 82 -11.08 -9.99 11.70
C GLN A 82 -11.36 -8.84 12.68
N HIS A 83 -10.42 -7.91 12.82
CA HIS A 83 -10.59 -6.73 13.66
C HIS A 83 -11.68 -5.79 13.11
N VAL A 84 -11.72 -5.58 11.80
CA VAL A 84 -12.65 -4.63 11.15
C VAL A 84 -14.04 -5.26 10.94
N PHE A 85 -14.12 -6.54 10.56
CA PHE A 85 -15.36 -7.17 10.09
C PHE A 85 -15.86 -8.33 10.98
N GLY A 86 -15.18 -8.59 12.12
CA GLY A 86 -15.55 -9.61 13.11
C GLY A 86 -14.66 -10.86 13.10
N ALA A 87 -14.59 -11.56 14.23
CA ALA A 87 -13.62 -12.64 14.45
C ALA A 87 -13.75 -13.83 13.48
N ASP A 88 -14.96 -14.13 13.00
CA ASP A 88 -15.24 -15.32 12.20
C ASP A 88 -14.87 -15.19 10.71
N ARG A 89 -14.16 -14.10 10.35
CA ARG A 89 -13.82 -13.79 8.95
C ARG A 89 -12.64 -14.62 8.47
N THR A 90 -12.66 -14.93 7.17
CA THR A 90 -11.57 -15.61 6.46
C THR A 90 -11.10 -14.76 5.29
N ILE A 91 -9.86 -14.99 4.84
CA ILE A 91 -9.28 -14.29 3.69
C ILE A 91 -8.86 -15.29 2.61
N ARG A 92 -8.87 -14.83 1.35
CA ARG A 92 -8.40 -15.60 0.20
C ARG A 92 -7.39 -14.78 -0.61
N LEU A 93 -6.16 -15.26 -0.68
CA LEU A 93 -5.11 -14.70 -1.53
C LEU A 93 -5.15 -15.40 -2.89
N ARG A 94 -5.11 -14.63 -3.98
CA ARG A 94 -4.98 -15.15 -5.35
C ARG A 94 -3.73 -14.53 -5.98
N PRO A 95 -2.89 -15.32 -6.69
CA PRO A 95 -1.76 -14.78 -7.42
C PRO A 95 -2.20 -13.69 -8.41
N SER A 96 -1.40 -12.65 -8.50
CA SER A 96 -1.55 -11.56 -9.47
C SER A 96 -0.15 -11.02 -9.78
N TYR A 97 -0.03 -10.27 -10.87
CA TYR A 97 1.19 -9.55 -11.19
C TYR A 97 1.08 -8.11 -10.69
N PHE A 98 2.15 -7.64 -10.05
CA PHE A 98 2.32 -6.25 -9.73
C PHE A 98 3.78 -5.87 -9.96
N PRO A 99 4.05 -4.74 -10.64
CA PRO A 99 5.41 -4.29 -10.93
C PRO A 99 6.00 -3.42 -9.81
N PHE A 100 5.34 -3.37 -8.63
CA PHE A 100 5.77 -2.53 -7.51
C PHE A 100 7.23 -2.78 -7.11
#